data_AF-A0AAW9DGF1-F1
#
_entry.id   AF-A0AAW9DGF1-F1
#
_cell.length_a   1.000
_cell.length_b   1.000
_cell.length_c   1.000
_cell.angle_alpha   90.00
_cell.angle_beta   90.00
_cell.angle_gamma   90.00
#
_symmetry.space_group_name_H-M   'P 1'
#
loop_
_entity.id
_entity.type
_entity.pdbx_description
1 polymer ?
#
loop_
_entity_poly.entity_id
_entity_poly.type
_entity_poly.pdbx_seq_one_letter_code
_entity_poly.pdbx_strand_id
1 'polypeptide(L)' 'MTKRKELARQLVIAEIVSAQGITKKRGEALLKELEEAGVIRFTASGEFGLKVLAG' A
#
# COMPACT_ATOMS: atom_id res chain seq x y z
N MET A 1 -8.68 -12.22 5.03
CA MET A 1 -7.62 -11.65 4.16
C MET A 1 -6.73 -12.80 3.70
N THR A 2 -6.36 -12.89 2.41
CA THR A 2 -5.51 -13.99 1.92
C THR A 2 -4.04 -13.73 2.28
N LYS A 3 -3.23 -14.79 2.47
CA LYS A 3 -1.78 -14.65 2.77
C LYS A 3 -1.04 -13.80 1.72
N ARG A 4 -1.44 -13.89 0.44
CA ARG A 4 -0.83 -13.12 -0.66
C ARG A 4 -1.18 -11.64 -0.61
N LYS A 5 -2.45 -11.29 -0.32
CA LYS A 5 -2.85 -9.89 -0.16
C LYS A 5 -2.09 -9.24 1.00
N GLU A 6 -1.94 -9.93 2.11
CA GLU A 6 -1.16 -9.43 3.26
C GLU A 6 0.32 -9.22 2.89
N LEU A 7 0.94 -10.18 2.19
CA LEU A 7 2.32 -10.04 1.73
C LEU A 7 2.50 -8.81 0.81
N ALA A 8 1.59 -8.61 -0.14
CA ALA A 8 1.63 -7.46 -1.04
C ALA A 8 1.54 -6.14 -0.28
N ARG A 9 0.68 -6.05 0.76
CA ARG A 9 0.62 -4.87 1.63
C ARG A 9 1.93 -4.62 2.34
N GLN A 10 2.55 -5.68 2.88
CA GLN A 10 3.82 -5.56 3.59
C GLN A 10 4.96 -5.08 2.68
N LEU A 11 5.00 -5.53 1.42
CA LEU A 11 5.96 -5.05 0.43
C LEU A 11 5.76 -3.55 0.13
N VAL A 12 4.52 -3.12 -0.07
CA VAL A 12 4.22 -1.69 -0.30
C VAL A 12 4.57 -0.84 0.92
N ILE A 13 4.28 -1.32 2.15
CA ILE A 13 4.67 -0.62 3.38
C ILE A 13 6.19 -0.50 3.47
N ALA A 14 6.92 -1.56 3.17
CA ALA A 14 8.38 -1.55 3.19
C ALA A 14 8.96 -0.52 2.19
N GLU A 15 8.39 -0.44 0.99
CA GLU A 15 8.78 0.55 -0.01
C GLU A 15 8.49 1.98 0.45
N ILE A 16 7.28 2.25 0.97
CA ILE A 16 6.91 3.56 1.52
C ILE A 16 7.87 3.98 2.64
N VAL A 17 8.18 3.06 3.56
CA VAL A 17 9.11 3.29 4.67
C VAL A 17 10.51 3.61 4.16
N SER A 18 11.01 2.82 3.21
CA SER A 18 12.33 2.99 2.61
C SER A 18 12.45 4.32 1.87
N ALA A 19 11.48 4.63 1.00
CA ALA A 19 11.50 5.81 0.14
C ALA A 19 11.35 7.13 0.92
N GLN A 20 10.61 7.12 2.04
CA GLN A 20 10.33 8.33 2.83
C GLN A 20 11.15 8.42 4.12
N GLY A 21 11.91 7.38 4.48
CA GLY A 21 12.67 7.33 5.73
C GLY A 21 11.80 7.40 7.00
N ILE A 22 10.60 6.82 6.96
CA ILE A 22 9.61 6.91 8.04
C ILE A 22 9.49 5.61 8.84
N THR A 23 8.82 5.65 9.99
CA THR A 23 8.56 4.45 10.78
C THR A 23 7.53 3.53 10.11
N LYS A 24 7.60 2.23 10.40
CA LYS A 24 6.60 1.23 9.93
C LYS A 24 5.16 1.65 10.25
N LYS A 25 4.90 2.12 11.47
CA LYS A 25 3.57 2.60 11.89
C LYS A 25 3.07 3.75 11.01
N ARG A 26 3.95 4.67 10.60
CA ARG A 26 3.57 5.76 9.69
C ARG A 26 3.37 5.26 8.26
N GLY A 27 4.17 4.30 7.79
CA GLY A 27 3.97 3.65 6.49
C GLY A 27 2.64 2.90 6.41
N GLU A 28 2.25 2.20 7.47
CA GLU A 28 0.92 1.55 7.58
C GLU A 28 -0.22 2.58 7.53
N ALA A 29 -0.08 3.70 8.25
CA ALA A 29 -1.07 4.78 8.23
C ALA A 29 -1.20 5.41 6.84
N LEU A 30 -0.08 5.70 6.16
CA LEU A 30 -0.09 6.23 4.80
C LEU A 30 -0.70 5.25 3.80
N LEU A 31 -0.38 3.96 3.89
CA LEU A 31 -1.02 2.96 3.03
C LEU A 31 -2.54 2.96 3.21
N LYS A 32 -3.03 3.07 4.45
CA LYS A 32 -4.47 3.16 4.75
C LYS A 32 -5.09 4.43 4.13
N GLU A 33 -4.43 5.59 4.29
CA GLU A 33 -4.87 6.85 3.68
C GLU A 33 -4.98 6.72 2.14
N LEU A 34 -4.00 6.07 1.48
CA LEU A 34 -4.01 5.84 0.03
C LEU A 34 -5.12 4.88 -0.42
N GLU A 35 -5.44 3.86 0.38
CA GLU A 35 -6.55 2.95 0.10
C GLU A 35 -7.91 3.63 0.25
N GLU A 36 -8.07 4.45 1.30
CA GLU A 36 -9.30 5.22 1.55
C GLU A 36 -9.55 6.27 0.46
N ALA A 37 -8.48 6.92 -0.01
CA ALA A 37 -8.53 7.80 -1.18
C ALA A 37 -8.76 7.06 -2.51
N GLY A 38 -8.74 5.72 -2.50
CA GLY A 38 -8.88 4.88 -3.69
C GLY A 38 -7.73 5.00 -4.68
N VAL A 39 -6.56 5.47 -4.22
CA VAL A 39 -5.32 5.61 -5.00
C VAL A 39 -4.65 4.25 -5.19
N ILE A 40 -4.71 3.38 -4.20
CA ILE A 40 -4.21 2.00 -4.29
C ILE A 40 -5.32 1.01 -3.97
N ARG A 41 -5.35 -0.12 -4.69
CA ARG A 41 -6.28 -1.22 -4.43
C ARG A 41 -5.57 -2.55 -4.54
N PHE A 42 -5.81 -3.44 -3.58
CA PHE A 42 -5.27 -4.80 -3.56
C PHE A 42 -6.34 -5.82 -3.93
N THR A 43 -6.03 -6.66 -4.92
CA THR A 43 -6.86 -7.79 -5.33
C THR A 43 -6.72 -8.96 -4.34
N ALA A 44 -7.63 -9.94 -4.43
CA ALA A 44 -7.54 -11.14 -3.61
C ALA A 44 -6.34 -12.05 -3.98
N SER A 45 -5.84 -11.96 -5.22
CA SER A 45 -4.67 -12.68 -5.74
C SER A 45 -3.35 -12.15 -5.20
N GLY A 46 -3.33 -10.95 -4.60
CA GLY A 46 -2.12 -10.29 -4.09
C GLY A 46 -1.48 -9.32 -5.08
N GLU A 47 -2.17 -8.99 -6.17
CA GLU A 47 -1.77 -7.89 -7.05
C GLU A 47 -2.29 -6.58 -6.46
N PHE A 48 -1.67 -5.47 -6.83
CA PHE A 48 -2.17 -4.13 -6.50
C PHE A 48 -2.14 -3.23 -7.72
N GLY A 49 -3.16 -2.39 -7.84
CA GLY A 49 -3.26 -1.36 -8.85
C GLY A 49 -3.09 0.03 -8.23
N LEU A 50 -2.44 0.92 -8.95
CA LEU A 50 -2.36 2.34 -8.64
C LEU A 50 -3.28 3.11 -9.58
N LYS A 51 -4.12 3.97 -9.03
CA LYS A 51 -4.90 4.92 -9.79
C LYS A 51 -3.98 6.06 -10.21
N VAL A 52 -3.78 6.22 -11.52
CA VAL A 52 -3.12 7.40 -12.06
C VAL A 52 -4.09 8.57 -11.91
N LEU A 53 -3.77 9.52 -11.05
CA LEU A 53 -4.43 10.81 -11.02
C LEU A 53 -3.79 11.65 -12.14
N ALA A 54 -4.50 11.81 -13.26
CA ALA A 54 -4.12 12.82 -14.23
C ALA A 54 -4.28 14.18 -13.55
N GLY A 55 -3.16 14.89 -13.38
CA GLY A 55 -3.12 16.27 -12.91
C GLY A 55 -3.60 17.25 -13.96
#